data_AF-A0A348YM09-F1
#
_entry.id   AF-A0A348YM09-F1
#
_cell.length_a   1.000
_cell.length_b   1.000
_cell.length_c   1.000
_cell.angle_alpha   90.00
_cell.angle_beta   90.00
_cell.angle_gamma   90.00
#
_symmetry.space_group_name_H-M   'P 1'
#
loop_
_entity.id
_entity.type
_entity.pdbx_description
1 polymer ?
#
loop_
_entity_poly.entity_id
_entity_poly.type
_entity_poly.pdbx_seq_one_letter_code
_entity_poly.pdbx_strand_id
1 'polypeptide(L)'
;MSKLNKDSVLGTIIIIVSFCLVCSVLVSSAVVALGPFKEAAIANDRQVSILNVSGYKVEGSVAETYKKHIEAHLLDVEKGVFADSLVSKPEEIDEYNFA
;
A
#
# COMPACT_ATOMS: atom_id res chain seq x y z
N MET A 1 -3.88 -35.51 28.60
CA MET A 1 -5.18 -35.48 29.30
C MET A 1 -5.25 -34.24 30.16
N SER A 2 -5.95 -33.18 29.72
CA SER A 2 -6.31 -32.07 30.61
C SER A 2 -7.79 -31.80 30.46
N LYS A 3 -8.57 -32.34 31.40
CA LYS A 3 -9.94 -31.88 31.67
C LYS A 3 -9.84 -30.47 32.27
N LEU A 4 -9.61 -29.47 31.42
CA LEU A 4 -9.97 -28.11 31.79
C LEU A 4 -11.49 -28.06 31.70
N ASN A 5 -12.17 -27.68 32.78
CA ASN A 5 -13.61 -27.44 32.78
C ASN A 5 -13.91 -26.43 31.66
N LYS A 6 -14.39 -26.91 30.51
CA LYS A 6 -14.57 -26.13 29.27
C LYS A 6 -15.62 -25.03 29.42
N ASP A 7 -16.46 -25.12 30.44
CA ASP A 7 -17.50 -24.13 30.78
C ASP A 7 -17.10 -23.18 31.93
N SER A 8 -15.83 -23.17 32.36
CA SER A 8 -15.35 -22.23 33.37
C SER A 8 -14.84 -20.95 32.71
N VAL A 9 -15.14 -19.79 33.32
CA VAL A 9 -14.70 -18.45 32.88
C VAL A 9 -13.20 -18.41 32.57
N LEU A 10 -12.39 -19.13 33.36
CA LEU A 10 -10.95 -19.21 33.17
C LEU A 10 -10.54 -20.05 31.94
N GLY A 11 -11.31 -21.10 31.62
CA GLY A 11 -11.12 -21.91 30.42
C GLY A 11 -11.43 -21.14 29.15
N THR A 12 -12.49 -20.32 29.17
CA THR A 12 -12.87 -19.46 28.04
C THR A 12 -11.78 -18.42 27.72
N ILE A 13 -11.21 -17.76 28.73
CA ILE A 13 -10.13 -16.78 28.53
C ILE A 13 -8.88 -17.41 27.89
N ILE A 14 -8.48 -18.61 28.33
CA ILE A 14 -7.31 -19.30 27.78
C ILE A 14 -7.52 -19.63 26.28
N ILE A 15 -8.72 -20.09 25.92
CA ILE A 15 -9.05 -20.39 24.52
C ILE A 15 -9.00 -19.12 23.68
N ILE A 16 -9.63 -18.03 24.12
CA ILE A 16 -9.66 -16.76 23.37
C ILE A 16 -8.24 -16.22 23.15
N VAL A 17 -7.41 -16.20 24.20
CA VAL A 17 -6.02 -15.71 24.08
C VAL A 17 -5.22 -16.57 23.10
N SER A 18 -5.37 -17.90 23.15
CA SER A 18 -4.70 -18.80 22.20
C SER A 18 -5.16 -18.58 20.75
N PHE A 19 -6.46 -18.35 20.54
CA PHE A 19 -7.02 -18.12 19.22
C PHE A 19 -6.60 -16.77 18.66
N CYS A 20 -6.62 -15.71 19.47
CA CYS A 20 -6.15 -14.38 19.07
C CYS A 20 -4.67 -14.39 18.66
N LEU A 21 -3.83 -15.14 19.38
CA LEU A 21 -2.40 -15.23 19.09
C LEU A 21 -2.14 -16.00 17.78
N VAL A 22 -2.87 -17.08 17.52
CA VAL A 22 -2.76 -17.81 16.25
C VAL A 22 -3.27 -16.97 15.07
N CYS A 23 -4.44 -16.34 15.22
CA CYS A 23 -5.04 -15.54 14.16
C CYS A 23 -4.20 -14.30 13.80
N SER A 24 -3.54 -13.64 14.77
CA SER A 24 -2.70 -12.48 14.49
C SER A 24 -1.47 -12.83 13.64
N VAL A 25 -0.81 -13.96 13.94
CA VAL A 25 0.34 -14.44 13.17
C VAL A 25 -0.06 -14.84 11.74
N LEU A 26 -1.20 -15.52 11.59
CA LEU A 26 -1.71 -15.93 10.27
C LEU A 26 -2.09 -14.71 9.40
N VAL A 27 -2.81 -13.73 9.94
CA VAL A 27 -3.18 -12.53 9.19
C VAL A 27 -1.96 -11.68 8.86
N SER A 28 -1.05 -11.48 9.82
CA SER A 28 0.16 -10.68 9.59
C SER A 28 1.05 -11.28 8.50
N SER A 29 1.18 -12.61 8.44
CA SER A 29 1.98 -13.27 7.40
C SER A 29 1.35 -13.17 6.01
N ALA A 30 0.02 -13.31 5.91
CA ALA A 30 -0.70 -13.13 4.66
C ALA A 30 -0.60 -11.69 4.13
N VAL A 31 -0.67 -10.69 4.99
CA VAL A 31 -0.56 -9.27 4.60
C VAL A 31 0.83 -8.95 4.05
N VAL A 32 1.90 -9.42 4.70
CA VAL A 32 3.29 -9.18 4.24
C VAL A 32 3.55 -9.86 2.89
N ALA A 33 3.03 -11.06 2.66
CA ALA A 33 3.19 -11.76 1.38
C ALA A 33 2.45 -11.08 0.22
N LEU A 34 1.32 -10.40 0.49
CA LEU A 34 0.53 -9.70 -0.53
C LEU A 34 0.95 -8.25 -0.75
N GLY A 35 1.76 -7.66 0.13
CA GLY A 35 2.31 -6.31 -0.01
C GLY A 35 2.98 -6.05 -1.37
N PRO A 36 3.97 -6.85 -1.81
CA PRO A 36 4.75 -6.53 -3.02
C PRO A 36 3.91 -6.60 -4.31
N PHE A 37 2.89 -7.46 -4.37
CA PHE A 37 2.02 -7.54 -5.55
C PHE A 37 1.06 -6.36 -5.67
N LYS A 38 0.72 -5.73 -4.54
CA LYS A 38 -0.17 -4.57 -4.55
C LYS A 38 0.56 -3.33 -5.05
N GLU A 39 1.81 -3.12 -4.68
CA GLU A 39 2.58 -1.92 -5.06
C GLU A 39 2.73 -1.78 -6.59
N ALA A 40 3.14 -2.85 -7.28
CA ALA A 40 3.29 -2.83 -8.74
C ALA A 40 1.96 -2.63 -9.49
N ALA A 41 0.87 -3.24 -9.00
CA ALA A 41 -0.45 -3.08 -9.59
C ALA A 41 -1.01 -1.66 -9.34
N ILE A 42 -0.81 -1.12 -8.14
CA ILE A 42 -1.24 0.23 -7.76
C ILE A 42 -0.47 1.29 -8.56
N ALA A 43 0.83 1.12 -8.76
CA ALA A 43 1.63 2.05 -9.57
C ALA A 43 1.09 2.11 -11.01
N ASN A 44 0.82 0.96 -11.62
CA ASN A 44 0.26 0.90 -12.97
C ASN A 44 -1.15 1.51 -13.03
N ASP A 45 -2.01 1.23 -12.05
CA ASP A 45 -3.39 1.76 -12.00
C ASP A 45 -3.42 3.30 -11.86
N ARG A 46 -2.49 3.85 -11.05
CA ARG A 46 -2.28 5.31 -10.94
C ARG A 46 -1.88 5.91 -12.28
N GLN A 47 -0.89 5.33 -12.96
CA GLN A 47 -0.42 5.82 -14.26
C GLN A 47 -1.52 5.76 -15.32
N VAL A 48 -2.31 4.68 -15.37
CA VAL A 48 -3.47 4.56 -16.28
C VAL A 48 -4.50 5.66 -15.97
N SER A 49 -4.82 5.87 -14.70
CA SER A 49 -5.80 6.89 -14.30
C SER A 49 -5.34 8.30 -14.66
N ILE A 50 -4.06 8.63 -14.43
CA ILE A 50 -3.47 9.92 -14.79
C ILE A 50 -3.48 10.14 -16.31
N LEU A 51 -3.13 9.11 -17.10
CA LEU A 51 -3.18 9.18 -18.57
C LEU A 51 -4.62 9.35 -19.09
N ASN A 52 -5.59 8.68 -18.46
CA ASN A 52 -7.00 8.81 -18.82
C ASN A 52 -7.54 10.23 -18.58
N VAL A 53 -7.20 10.87 -17.44
CA VAL A 53 -7.68 12.23 -17.15
C VAL A 53 -6.95 13.31 -17.96
N SER A 54 -5.69 13.07 -18.33
CA SER A 54 -4.91 13.98 -19.18
C SER A 54 -5.27 13.84 -20.67
N GLY A 55 -6.05 12.83 -21.04
CA GLY A 55 -6.50 12.61 -22.42
C GLY A 55 -5.43 12.03 -23.35
N TYR A 56 -4.31 11.56 -22.80
CA TYR A 56 -3.29 10.87 -23.56
C TYR A 56 -3.70 9.42 -23.81
N LYS A 57 -3.70 9.02 -25.08
CA LYS A 57 -3.99 7.65 -25.48
C LYS A 57 -2.75 6.79 -25.24
N VAL A 58 -2.91 5.69 -24.50
CA VAL A 58 -1.80 4.75 -24.25
C VAL A 58 -1.44 4.06 -25.57
N GLU A 59 -0.25 4.34 -26.09
CA GLU A 59 0.29 3.68 -27.27
C GLU A 59 1.40 2.70 -26.82
N GLY A 60 1.01 1.43 -26.61
CA GLY A 60 1.94 0.40 -26.12
C GLY A 60 1.92 0.30 -24.59
N SER A 61 3.07 0.50 -23.94
CA SER A 61 3.19 0.41 -22.48
C SER A 61 2.71 1.70 -21.80
N VAL A 62 1.87 1.55 -20.78
CA VAL A 62 1.39 2.65 -19.92
C VAL A 62 2.57 3.42 -19.33
N ALA A 63 3.58 2.70 -18.82
CA ALA A 63 4.75 3.29 -18.18
C ALA A 63 5.58 4.16 -19.15
N GLU A 64 5.68 3.76 -20.42
CA GLU A 64 6.43 4.53 -21.42
C GLU A 64 5.67 5.79 -21.85
N THR A 65 4.35 5.71 -21.98
CA THR A 65 3.51 6.86 -22.31
C THR A 65 3.49 7.85 -21.14
N TYR A 66 3.41 7.35 -19.91
CA TYR A 66 3.48 8.15 -18.68
C TYR A 66 4.79 8.94 -18.60
N LYS A 67 5.95 8.27 -18.73
CA LYS A 67 7.28 8.93 -18.67
C LYS A 67 7.52 9.95 -19.78
N LYS A 68 6.82 9.85 -20.91
CA LYS A 68 6.97 10.79 -22.04
C LYS A 68 6.16 12.06 -21.89
N HIS A 69 5.02 12.00 -21.20
CA HIS A 69 4.01 13.06 -21.23
C HIS A 69 3.69 13.66 -19.86
N ILE A 70 4.09 13.00 -18.77
CA ILE A 70 3.77 13.42 -17.40
C ILE A 70 5.06 13.72 -16.64
N GLU A 71 5.13 14.91 -16.06
CA GLU A 71 6.19 15.33 -15.13
C GLU A 71 5.57 15.46 -13.73
N ALA A 72 6.13 14.74 -12.76
CA ALA A 72 5.65 14.71 -11.39
C ALA A 72 6.40 15.74 -10.53
N HIS A 73 5.65 16.55 -9.78
CA HIS A 73 6.19 17.54 -8.84
C HIS A 73 5.57 17.36 -7.47
N LEU A 74 6.35 17.57 -6.41
CA LEU A 74 5.86 17.64 -5.04
C LEU A 74 5.48 19.07 -4.70
N LEU A 75 4.29 19.23 -4.11
CA LEU A 75 3.79 20.52 -3.64
C LEU A 75 3.60 20.48 -2.14
N ASP A 76 4.21 21.43 -1.43
CA ASP A 76 3.85 21.73 -0.03
C ASP A 76 2.49 22.43 -0.04
N VAL A 77 1.45 21.73 0.41
CA VAL A 77 0.06 22.22 0.39
C VAL A 77 -0.15 23.42 1.32
N GLU A 78 0.65 23.55 2.38
CA GLU A 78 0.53 24.66 3.34
C GLU A 78 1.22 25.92 2.83
N LYS A 79 2.39 25.77 2.20
CA LYS A 79 3.19 26.91 1.71
C LYS A 79 2.89 27.26 0.25
N GLY A 80 2.27 26.36 -0.51
CA GLY A 80 2.03 26.50 -1.94
C GLY A 80 3.32 26.54 -2.78
N VAL A 81 4.43 26.01 -2.24
CA VAL A 81 5.74 26.00 -2.90
C VAL A 81 6.08 24.58 -3.31
N PHE A 82 6.71 24.42 -4.48
CA PHE A 82 7.26 23.14 -4.90
C PHE A 82 8.31 22.66 -3.89
N ALA A 83 8.10 21.45 -3.38
CA ALA A 83 8.96 20.78 -2.41
C ALA A 83 9.89 19.76 -3.09
N ASP A 84 10.10 19.88 -4.39
CA ASP A 84 10.96 19.01 -5.20
C ASP A 84 12.39 18.90 -4.62
N SER A 85 12.85 19.91 -3.88
CA SER A 85 14.14 19.89 -3.17
C SER A 85 14.24 18.85 -2.05
N LEU A 86 13.12 18.29 -1.58
CA LEU A 86 13.09 17.26 -0.54
C LEU A 86 13.36 15.86 -1.08
N VAL A 87 13.30 15.65 -2.40
CA VAL A 87 13.49 14.34 -3.04
C VAL A 87 14.53 14.45 -4.15
N SER A 88 15.58 13.63 -4.07
CA SER A 88 16.75 13.75 -4.94
C SER A 88 16.55 13.18 -6.35
N LYS A 89 15.45 12.46 -6.60
CA LYS A 89 15.15 11.79 -7.87
C LYS A 89 13.66 11.95 -8.22
N PRO A 90 13.31 12.27 -9.48
CA PRO A 90 11.92 12.42 -9.90
C PRO A 90 11.11 11.12 -9.83
N GLU A 91 11.77 9.95 -9.87
CA GLU A 91 11.10 8.64 -9.78
C GLU A 91 10.61 8.30 -8.36
N GLU A 92 11.18 8.92 -7.31
CA GLU A 92 10.70 8.74 -5.92
C GLU A 92 9.48 9.63 -5.60
N ILE A 93 9.17 10.61 -6.45
CA ILE A 93 8.03 11.51 -6.26
C ILE A 93 6.72 10.75 -6.48
N ASP A 94 6.65 9.91 -7.52
CA ASP A 94 5.46 9.11 -7.85
C ASP A 94 5.18 8.00 -6.80
N GLU A 95 6.23 7.55 -6.12
CA GLU A 95 6.16 6.51 -5.07
C GLU A 95 5.93 7.11 -3.68
N TYR A 96 6.03 8.44 -3.52
CA TYR A 96 5.87 9.10 -2.23
C TYR A 96 4.48 8.81 -1.63
N ASN A 97 4.48 8.09 -0.51
CA ASN A 97 3.26 7.74 0.18
C ASN A 97 2.82 8.92 1.06
N PHE A 98 1.68 9.53 0.72
CA PHE A 98 1.08 10.67 1.43
C PHE A 98 0.55 10.33 2.85
N ALA A 99 0.94 9.18 3.42
CA ALA A 99 0.40 8.62 4.66
C ALA A 99 1.26 8.94 5.88
#